data_AF-A0A2U3KY68-F1
#
_entry.id   AF-A0A2U3KY68-F1
#
_cell.length_a   1.000
_cell.length_b   1.000
_cell.length_c   1.000
_cell.angle_alpha   90.00
_cell.angle_beta   90.00
_cell.angle_gamma   90.00
#
_symmetry.space_group_name_H-M   'P 1'
#
loop_
_entity.id
_entity.type
_entity.pdbx_description
1 polymer ?
#
loop_
_entity_poly.entity_id
_entity_poly.type
_entity_poly.pdbx_seq_one_letter_code
_entity_poly.pdbx_strand_id
1 'polypeptide(L)'
;MTLYFNYGGGSSLSGFNDGVNLQVGDLFFYDPANPQTSAYDPNNAYPEYLYGVPLTNHGGMTAGDLYQISNYNSLVTADDLINNSGYYYRRTQPVWMPAGETLAGAGNGVSVADYGNGVSNALYAVTVQASIPSSFLNLISDGQIGIGFESATCGNDVLVGSVTVGNPGGNVPEPETFGMLGAGIGLIGCGVWRRKKKA
;
A
#
# COMPACT_ATOMS: atom_id res chain seq x y z
N MET A 1 0.97 -0.98 12.48
CA MET A 1 1.17 -1.85 11.29
C MET A 1 2.56 -1.57 10.72
N THR A 2 3.22 -2.56 10.11
CA THR A 2 4.53 -2.39 9.45
C THR A 2 4.46 -2.83 7.99
N LEU A 3 4.94 -1.98 7.07
CA LEU A 3 5.07 -2.23 5.64
C LEU A 3 6.54 -2.47 5.31
N TYR A 4 6.82 -3.44 4.43
CA TYR A 4 8.17 -3.74 3.97
C TYR A 4 8.23 -3.54 2.46
N PHE A 5 8.99 -2.54 1.99
CA PHE A 5 9.07 -2.23 0.56
C PHE A 5 10.38 -1.51 0.18
N ASN A 6 10.57 -1.33 -1.12
CA ASN A 6 11.75 -0.69 -1.70
C ASN A 6 11.32 0.66 -2.28
N TYR A 7 11.75 1.76 -1.66
CA TYR A 7 11.34 3.09 -2.11
C TYR A 7 12.55 3.98 -2.41
N GLY A 8 12.53 4.65 -3.57
CA GLY A 8 13.67 5.45 -4.05
C GLY A 8 13.89 6.75 -3.28
N GLY A 9 12.92 7.21 -2.51
CA GLY A 9 12.98 8.45 -1.74
C GLY A 9 13.71 8.37 -0.41
N GLY A 10 14.28 7.22 -0.07
CA GLY A 10 15.02 7.02 1.17
C GLY A 10 14.12 6.92 2.41
N SER A 11 14.75 6.98 3.59
CA SER A 11 14.07 6.85 4.88
C SER A 11 13.16 8.03 5.24
N SER A 12 13.25 9.15 4.53
CA SER A 12 12.30 10.27 4.64
C SER A 12 10.99 10.02 3.89
N LEU A 13 10.91 8.97 3.07
CA LEU A 13 9.82 8.71 2.13
C LEU A 13 9.49 9.90 1.20
N SER A 14 10.41 10.85 1.06
CA SER A 14 10.25 12.01 0.18
C SER A 14 10.09 11.58 -1.28
N GLY A 15 9.45 12.39 -2.12
CA GLY A 15 9.47 12.15 -3.56
C GLY A 15 10.89 12.05 -4.12
N PHE A 16 11.07 11.25 -5.17
CA PHE A 16 12.35 11.14 -5.87
C PHE A 16 12.16 11.24 -7.38
N ASN A 17 13.20 11.67 -8.09
CA ASN A 17 13.15 11.86 -9.53
C ASN A 17 13.83 10.70 -10.27
N ASP A 18 13.10 10.06 -11.18
CA ASP A 18 13.61 9.07 -12.13
C ASP A 18 13.08 9.38 -13.54
N GLY A 19 13.39 10.58 -14.03
CA GLY A 19 12.83 11.14 -15.28
C GLY A 19 11.44 11.76 -15.11
N VAL A 20 10.73 11.39 -14.05
CA VAL A 20 9.50 12.01 -13.55
C VAL A 20 9.58 12.09 -12.01
N ASN A 21 8.80 12.98 -11.40
CA ASN A 21 8.74 13.07 -9.93
C ASN A 21 7.78 11.99 -9.39
N LEU A 22 8.33 11.01 -8.70
CA LEU A 22 7.62 9.86 -8.13
C LEU A 22 7.34 10.11 -6.65
N GLN A 23 6.20 9.64 -6.16
CA GLN A 23 5.74 9.85 -4.78
C GLN A 23 5.37 8.51 -4.12
N VAL A 24 5.62 8.39 -2.81
CA VAL A 24 5.09 7.30 -2.00
C VAL A 24 3.57 7.48 -1.89
N GLY A 25 2.79 6.41 -1.97
CA GLY A 25 1.35 6.54 -1.75
C GLY A 25 0.94 6.39 -0.30
N ASP A 26 -0.35 6.55 -0.12
CA ASP A 26 -1.03 6.35 1.13
C ASP A 26 -1.31 4.86 1.33
N LEU A 27 -1.44 4.48 2.59
CA LEU A 27 -1.97 3.19 2.96
C LEU A 27 -3.49 3.27 3.00
N PHE A 28 -4.17 2.44 2.23
CA PHE A 28 -5.61 2.39 2.15
C PHE A 28 -6.20 1.16 2.84
N PHE A 29 -7.44 1.29 3.29
CA PHE A 29 -8.19 0.20 3.92
C PHE A 29 -9.60 0.07 3.33
N TYR A 30 -10.05 -1.17 3.20
CA TYR A 30 -11.37 -1.52 2.66
C TYR A 30 -11.95 -2.74 3.37
N ASP A 31 -13.26 -2.96 3.21
CA ASP A 31 -13.93 -4.18 3.65
C ASP A 31 -13.64 -5.32 2.65
N PRO A 32 -12.91 -6.37 3.05
CA PRO A 32 -12.54 -7.44 2.13
C PRO A 32 -13.71 -8.37 1.74
N ALA A 33 -14.81 -8.39 2.50
CA ALA A 33 -16.00 -9.16 2.15
C ALA A 33 -16.90 -8.41 1.18
N ASN A 34 -16.79 -7.09 1.14
CA ASN A 34 -17.48 -6.25 0.18
C ASN A 34 -16.51 -5.28 -0.50
N PRO A 35 -15.59 -5.79 -1.35
CA PRO A 35 -14.77 -4.93 -2.19
C PRO A 35 -15.68 -4.35 -3.27
N GLN A 36 -16.51 -3.38 -2.90
CA GLN A 36 -17.22 -2.55 -3.86
C GLN A 36 -16.18 -2.02 -4.82
N THR A 37 -16.50 -2.09 -6.10
CA THR A 37 -15.54 -1.77 -7.14
C THR A 37 -15.74 -0.33 -7.55
N SER A 38 -14.65 0.42 -7.52
CA SER A 38 -14.71 1.85 -7.77
C SER A 38 -15.34 2.15 -9.13
N ALA A 39 -16.37 3.00 -9.17
CA ALA A 39 -16.93 3.51 -10.43
C ALA A 39 -15.90 4.27 -11.29
N TYR A 40 -14.78 4.69 -10.69
CA TYR A 40 -13.64 5.28 -11.37
C TYR A 40 -12.80 4.26 -12.16
N ASP A 41 -12.91 2.96 -11.84
CA ASP A 41 -12.20 1.89 -12.52
C ASP A 41 -13.16 1.04 -13.37
N PRO A 42 -13.27 1.30 -14.69
CA PRO A 42 -14.15 0.54 -15.57
C PRO A 42 -13.78 -0.95 -15.70
N ASN A 43 -12.62 -1.35 -15.19
CA ASN A 43 -12.14 -2.74 -15.21
C ASN A 43 -12.26 -3.46 -13.87
N ASN A 44 -12.84 -2.83 -12.85
CA ASN A 44 -13.10 -3.50 -11.57
C ASN A 44 -11.81 -3.94 -10.83
N ALA A 45 -10.66 -3.32 -11.11
CA ALA A 45 -9.36 -3.79 -10.64
C ALA A 45 -9.09 -3.42 -9.17
N TYR A 46 -9.80 -2.46 -8.58
CA TYR A 46 -9.54 -1.96 -7.22
C TYR A 46 -10.79 -1.89 -6.32
N PRO A 47 -10.63 -2.16 -5.01
CA PRO A 47 -11.71 -2.03 -4.04
C PRO A 47 -11.98 -0.56 -3.67
N GLU A 48 -13.16 -0.31 -3.11
CA GLU A 48 -13.56 0.95 -2.51
C GLU A 48 -12.80 1.16 -1.20
N TYR A 49 -11.80 2.03 -1.25
CA TYR A 49 -11.07 2.43 -0.06
C TYR A 49 -11.90 3.40 0.76
N LEU A 50 -12.13 3.05 2.04
CA LEU A 50 -12.98 3.79 2.96
C LEU A 50 -12.18 4.58 3.99
N TYR A 51 -10.93 4.18 4.23
CA TYR A 51 -9.99 4.87 5.09
C TYR A 51 -8.60 4.85 4.49
N GLY A 52 -7.76 5.79 4.92
CA GLY A 52 -6.33 5.73 4.62
C GLY A 52 -5.47 6.44 5.64
N VAL A 53 -4.17 6.15 5.56
CA VAL A 53 -3.13 6.80 6.36
C VAL A 53 -2.05 7.32 5.40
N PRO A 54 -1.79 8.63 5.37
CA PRO A 54 -0.76 9.15 4.51
C PRO A 54 0.62 8.80 5.09
N LEU A 55 1.54 8.38 4.21
CA LEU A 55 2.91 8.07 4.63
C LEU A 55 3.82 9.31 4.61
N THR A 56 3.39 10.36 3.92
CA THR A 56 4.02 11.68 3.87
C THR A 56 2.96 12.77 3.98
N ASN A 57 3.30 13.93 4.53
CA ASN A 57 2.36 15.05 4.60
C ASN A 57 1.99 15.54 3.20
N HIS A 58 0.68 15.56 2.89
CA HIS A 58 0.13 16.11 1.65
C HIS A 58 -1.34 16.49 1.87
N GLY A 59 -1.92 17.32 1.00
CA GLY A 59 -3.36 17.61 1.04
C GLY A 59 -3.90 18.23 2.35
N GLY A 60 -3.03 18.78 3.20
CA GLY A 60 -3.38 19.24 4.55
C GLY A 60 -3.49 18.12 5.60
N MET A 61 -3.18 16.88 5.22
CA MET A 61 -3.16 15.71 6.09
C MET A 61 -1.77 15.49 6.70
N THR A 62 -1.76 14.97 7.94
CA THR A 62 -0.55 14.66 8.69
C THR A 62 -0.20 13.19 8.48
N ALA A 63 1.06 12.91 8.15
CA ALA A 63 1.56 11.55 7.98
C ALA A 63 1.36 10.72 9.27
N GLY A 64 0.80 9.53 9.12
CA GLY A 64 0.53 8.60 10.22
C GLY A 64 -0.83 8.76 10.89
N ASP A 65 -1.57 9.84 10.62
CA ASP A 65 -2.97 9.98 11.05
C ASP A 65 -3.89 9.13 10.16
N LEU A 66 -4.97 8.60 10.75
CA LEU A 66 -6.02 7.88 10.02
C LEU A 66 -7.10 8.86 9.58
N TYR A 67 -7.42 8.83 8.28
CA TYR A 67 -8.48 9.62 7.67
C TYR A 67 -9.57 8.73 7.11
N GLN A 68 -10.81 9.22 7.18
CA GLN A 68 -11.94 8.62 6.51
C GLN A 68 -12.06 9.24 5.12
N ILE A 69 -12.16 8.39 4.10
CA ILE A 69 -12.32 8.79 2.71
C ILE A 69 -13.80 9.06 2.46
N SER A 70 -14.12 10.31 2.15
CA SER A 70 -15.50 10.77 1.96
C SER A 70 -16.06 10.41 0.59
N ASN A 71 -15.20 10.32 -0.43
CA ASN A 71 -15.58 9.91 -1.78
C ASN A 71 -14.41 9.18 -2.46
N TYR A 72 -14.51 7.86 -2.57
CA TYR A 72 -13.49 7.04 -3.20
C TYR A 72 -13.26 7.36 -4.69
N ASN A 73 -14.23 7.98 -5.39
CA ASN A 73 -14.05 8.43 -6.78
C ASN A 73 -13.18 9.69 -6.90
N SER A 74 -12.77 10.29 -5.78
CA SER A 74 -11.88 11.46 -5.76
C SER A 74 -10.45 11.15 -5.33
N LEU A 75 -10.10 9.86 -5.23
CA LEU A 75 -8.71 9.47 -4.99
C LEU A 75 -7.81 9.98 -6.10
N VAL A 76 -6.62 10.45 -5.69
CA VAL A 76 -5.61 10.98 -6.59
C VAL A 76 -4.81 9.80 -7.13
N THR A 77 -4.75 9.70 -8.45
CA THR A 77 -4.13 8.57 -9.14
C THR A 77 -2.64 8.80 -9.41
N ALA A 78 -1.93 7.74 -9.78
CA ALA A 78 -0.58 7.86 -10.29
C ALA A 78 -0.47 8.89 -11.44
N ASP A 79 -1.45 8.94 -12.35
CA ASP A 79 -1.44 9.86 -13.49
C ASP A 79 -1.57 11.33 -13.08
N ASP A 80 -2.39 11.60 -12.06
CA ASP A 80 -2.57 12.93 -11.49
C ASP A 80 -1.26 13.42 -10.87
N LEU A 81 -0.53 12.54 -10.17
CA LEU A 81 0.73 12.89 -9.50
C LEU A 81 1.90 13.07 -10.46
N ILE A 82 1.99 12.24 -11.51
CA ILE A 82 3.07 12.33 -12.51
C ILE A 82 2.71 13.24 -13.69
N ASN A 83 1.57 13.93 -13.62
CA ASN A 83 1.05 14.87 -14.62
C ASN A 83 1.03 14.31 -16.05
N ASN A 84 0.47 13.10 -16.23
CA ASN A 84 0.32 12.47 -17.54
C ASN A 84 1.61 12.49 -18.38
N SER A 85 2.73 12.15 -17.74
CA SER A 85 4.06 12.12 -18.38
C SER A 85 4.20 11.07 -19.49
N GLY A 86 3.15 10.27 -19.76
CA GLY A 86 3.18 9.16 -20.70
C GLY A 86 3.85 7.90 -20.15
N TYR A 87 4.17 7.85 -18.86
CA TYR A 87 4.71 6.67 -18.20
C TYR A 87 3.61 5.58 -18.10
N TYR A 88 3.85 4.39 -18.67
CA TYR A 88 2.78 3.49 -19.13
C TYR A 88 2.20 2.51 -18.09
N TYR A 89 2.65 2.51 -16.83
CA TYR A 89 2.24 1.46 -15.88
C TYR A 89 1.25 2.00 -14.84
N ARG A 90 0.06 1.37 -14.76
CA ARG A 90 -0.97 1.54 -13.71
C ARG A 90 -1.42 2.99 -13.41
N ARG A 91 -1.54 3.80 -14.47
CA ARG A 91 -1.88 5.22 -14.40
C ARG A 91 -3.12 5.57 -13.56
N THR A 92 -4.14 4.72 -13.55
CA THR A 92 -5.39 4.96 -12.83
C THR A 92 -5.40 4.41 -11.41
N GLN A 93 -4.30 3.85 -10.92
CA GLN A 93 -4.25 3.29 -9.57
C GLN A 93 -4.23 4.44 -8.54
N PRO A 94 -5.03 4.32 -7.46
CA PRO A 94 -5.02 5.28 -6.37
C PRO A 94 -3.69 5.31 -5.62
N VAL A 95 -3.11 6.50 -5.51
CA VAL A 95 -1.86 6.73 -4.78
C VAL A 95 -2.11 7.58 -3.55
N TRP A 96 -2.86 8.68 -3.66
CA TRP A 96 -3.15 9.56 -2.53
C TRP A 96 -4.65 9.72 -2.29
N MET A 97 -5.01 9.93 -1.03
CA MET A 97 -6.28 10.51 -0.65
C MET A 97 -6.36 11.96 -1.15
N PRO A 98 -7.54 12.48 -1.52
CA PRO A 98 -7.70 13.87 -1.86
C PRO A 98 -7.50 14.78 -0.64
N ALA A 99 -7.24 16.06 -0.89
CA ALA A 99 -7.20 17.04 0.18
C ALA A 99 -8.58 17.21 0.86
N GLY A 100 -8.56 17.51 2.16
CA GLY A 100 -9.78 17.82 2.92
C GLY A 100 -10.53 16.62 3.48
N GLU A 101 -9.92 15.43 3.49
CA GLU A 101 -10.51 14.26 4.15
C GLU A 101 -10.63 14.45 5.67
N THR A 102 -11.56 13.70 6.27
CA THR A 102 -11.90 13.86 7.69
C THR A 102 -10.97 13.04 8.56
N LEU A 103 -10.32 13.70 9.52
CA LEU A 103 -9.50 13.00 10.52
C LEU A 103 -10.38 12.03 11.32
N ALA A 104 -10.09 10.74 11.20
CA ALA A 104 -10.79 9.67 11.88
C ALA A 104 -10.06 9.21 13.15
N GLY A 105 -8.73 9.35 13.19
CA GLY A 105 -7.94 9.03 14.37
C GLY A 105 -6.53 9.60 14.29
N ALA A 106 -6.12 10.30 15.35
CA ALA A 106 -4.76 10.83 15.45
C ALA A 106 -3.75 9.69 15.63
N GLY A 107 -2.60 9.82 14.97
CA GLY A 107 -1.48 8.91 15.05
C GLY A 107 -0.23 9.52 15.68
N ASN A 108 0.80 8.68 15.79
CA ASN A 108 2.09 9.02 16.39
C ASN A 108 3.15 9.32 15.32
N GLY A 109 2.72 9.59 14.08
CA GLY A 109 3.59 9.77 12.92
C GLY A 109 3.96 8.46 12.22
N VAL A 110 4.89 8.59 11.26
CA VAL A 110 5.44 7.48 10.47
C VAL A 110 6.89 7.26 10.88
N SER A 111 7.24 6.02 11.21
CA SER A 111 8.62 5.62 11.53
C SER A 111 9.17 4.77 10.40
N VAL A 112 10.39 5.07 9.95
CA VAL A 112 11.08 4.31 8.91
C VAL A 112 12.39 3.82 9.44
N ALA A 113 12.64 2.51 9.31
CA ALA A 113 13.90 1.88 9.67
C ALA A 113 14.50 1.19 8.45
N ASP A 114 15.83 1.25 8.33
CA ASP A 114 16.57 0.37 7.44
C ASP A 114 16.30 -1.08 7.88
N TYR A 115 15.88 -1.92 6.92
CA TYR A 115 15.50 -3.30 7.20
C TYR A 115 16.41 -4.30 6.49
N GLY A 116 16.75 -4.00 5.24
CA GLY A 116 17.51 -4.93 4.40
C GLY A 116 18.34 -4.21 3.35
N ASN A 117 18.59 -4.89 2.23
CA ASN A 117 19.46 -4.41 1.16
C ASN A 117 18.70 -4.10 -0.14
N GLY A 118 17.37 -4.24 -0.15
CA GLY A 118 16.55 -4.07 -1.34
C GLY A 118 16.75 -5.13 -2.44
N VAL A 119 17.55 -6.17 -2.18
CA VAL A 119 17.88 -7.25 -3.14
C VAL A 119 17.35 -8.60 -2.66
N SER A 120 17.71 -9.00 -1.44
CA SER A 120 17.26 -10.26 -0.83
C SER A 120 16.07 -10.07 0.12
N ASN A 121 15.95 -8.86 0.69
CA ASN A 121 14.86 -8.43 1.56
C ASN A 121 14.50 -6.98 1.22
N ALA A 122 13.34 -6.52 1.68
CA ALA A 122 12.95 -5.11 1.55
C ALA A 122 14.01 -4.18 2.13
N LEU A 123 14.19 -3.00 1.52
CA LEU A 123 15.13 -2.00 1.96
C LEU A 123 14.66 -1.33 3.26
N TYR A 124 13.36 -1.03 3.36
CA TYR A 124 12.78 -0.31 4.48
C TYR A 124 11.66 -1.08 5.18
N ALA A 125 11.55 -0.86 6.50
CA ALA A 125 10.39 -1.19 7.30
C ALA A 125 9.72 0.12 7.75
N VAL A 126 8.50 0.36 7.29
CA VAL A 126 7.72 1.55 7.62
C VAL A 126 6.63 1.18 8.61
N THR A 127 6.67 1.77 9.79
CA THR A 127 5.70 1.53 10.86
C THR A 127 4.79 2.73 11.05
N VAL A 128 3.49 2.44 11.06
CA VAL A 128 2.41 3.40 11.26
C VAL A 128 1.59 3.00 12.47
N GLN A 129 1.24 3.98 13.30
CA GLN A 129 0.38 3.82 14.47
C GLN A 129 -0.62 4.96 14.54
N ALA A 130 -1.91 4.63 14.49
CA ALA A 130 -3.01 5.55 14.60
C ALA A 130 -4.03 5.05 15.63
N SER A 131 -4.75 5.98 16.25
CA SER A 131 -5.93 5.66 17.06
C SER A 131 -7.03 5.13 16.14
N ILE A 132 -7.61 3.99 16.48
CA ILE A 132 -8.60 3.32 15.62
C ILE A 132 -10.02 3.59 16.15
N PRO A 133 -10.87 4.34 15.43
CA PRO A 133 -12.25 4.56 15.84
C PRO A 133 -13.09 3.29 15.62
N SER A 134 -14.21 3.18 16.33
CA SER A 134 -15.14 2.04 16.18
C SER A 134 -15.70 1.90 14.75
N SER A 135 -15.86 3.02 14.03
CA SER A 135 -16.31 3.02 12.64
C SER A 135 -15.31 2.34 11.70
N PHE A 136 -14.01 2.44 11.96
CA PHE A 136 -12.98 1.71 11.22
C PHE A 136 -13.06 0.21 11.47
N LEU A 137 -13.36 -0.22 12.71
CA LEU A 137 -13.48 -1.64 13.05
C LEU A 137 -14.61 -2.35 12.28
N ASN A 138 -15.57 -1.60 11.73
CA ASN A 138 -16.61 -2.16 10.87
C ASN A 138 -16.08 -2.65 9.51
N LEU A 139 -14.86 -2.27 9.12
CA LEU A 139 -14.19 -2.82 7.93
C LEU A 139 -13.69 -4.25 8.15
N ILE A 140 -13.61 -4.70 9.41
CA ILE A 140 -13.11 -6.03 9.73
C ILE A 140 -14.23 -7.03 9.46
N SER A 141 -14.03 -7.86 8.45
CA SER A 141 -14.96 -8.93 8.07
C SER A 141 -14.28 -10.28 8.18
N ASP A 142 -14.91 -11.23 8.86
CA ASP A 142 -14.34 -12.55 9.18
C ASP A 142 -12.95 -12.48 9.83
N GLY A 143 -12.72 -11.46 10.66
CA GLY A 143 -11.43 -11.22 11.32
C GLY A 143 -10.33 -10.70 10.39
N GLN A 144 -10.68 -10.30 9.17
CA GLN A 144 -9.74 -9.75 8.18
C GLN A 144 -10.06 -8.31 7.85
N ILE A 145 -9.02 -7.55 7.47
CA ILE A 145 -9.16 -6.21 6.90
C ILE A 145 -8.43 -6.14 5.56
N GLY A 146 -9.04 -5.46 4.58
CA GLY A 146 -8.42 -5.19 3.30
C GLY A 146 -7.40 -4.05 3.42
N ILE A 147 -6.24 -4.22 2.80
CA ILE A 147 -5.18 -3.23 2.72
C ILE A 147 -4.85 -2.99 1.25
N GLY A 148 -4.74 -1.71 0.87
CA GLY A 148 -4.21 -1.26 -0.40
C GLY A 148 -3.02 -0.34 -0.18
N PHE A 149 -2.01 -0.44 -1.02
CA PHE A 149 -0.90 0.50 -1.08
C PHE A 149 -0.35 0.48 -2.49
N GLU A 150 -0.12 1.66 -3.05
CA GLU A 150 0.68 1.83 -4.26
C GLU A 150 1.70 2.95 -4.01
N SER A 151 2.86 2.88 -4.66
CA SER A 151 3.65 4.09 -4.92
C SER A 151 3.50 4.53 -6.38
N ALA A 152 3.43 5.84 -6.64
CA ALA A 152 3.52 6.38 -7.99
C ALA A 152 4.97 6.21 -8.48
N THR A 153 5.42 4.98 -8.72
CA THR A 153 6.75 4.63 -9.22
C THR A 153 6.65 3.74 -10.45
N CYS A 154 7.70 3.77 -11.28
CA CYS A 154 7.87 2.90 -12.44
C CYS A 154 7.96 1.41 -12.08
N GLY A 155 8.06 1.07 -10.79
CA GLY A 155 8.34 -0.27 -10.27
C GLY A 155 7.34 -0.73 -9.22
N ASN A 156 6.31 -1.44 -9.69
CA ASN A 156 5.70 -2.65 -9.10
C ASN A 156 5.34 -2.76 -7.60
N ASP A 157 5.34 -1.70 -6.80
CA ASP A 157 4.91 -1.81 -5.41
C ASP A 157 3.42 -1.52 -5.26
N VAL A 158 2.58 -2.46 -5.74
CA VAL A 158 1.16 -2.53 -5.35
C VAL A 158 0.98 -3.68 -4.38
N LEU A 159 0.58 -3.36 -3.16
CA LEU A 159 0.15 -4.32 -2.15
C LEU A 159 -1.35 -4.17 -1.98
N VAL A 160 -2.12 -5.08 -2.59
CA VAL A 160 -3.56 -5.20 -2.34
C VAL A 160 -3.82 -6.60 -1.84
N GLY A 161 -4.45 -6.71 -0.67
CA GLY A 161 -4.77 -8.00 -0.06
C GLY A 161 -5.40 -7.83 1.31
N SER A 162 -5.89 -8.93 1.88
CA SER A 162 -6.44 -8.92 3.24
C SER A 162 -5.41 -9.46 4.24
N VAL A 163 -5.46 -8.94 5.47
CA VAL A 163 -4.66 -9.45 6.59
C VAL A 163 -5.57 -9.83 7.75
N THR A 164 -5.20 -10.89 8.47
CA THR A 164 -5.89 -11.27 9.71
C THR A 164 -5.55 -10.27 10.81
N VAL A 165 -6.57 -9.74 11.47
CA VAL A 165 -6.40 -8.81 12.59
C VAL A 165 -6.01 -9.62 13.82
N GLY A 166 -4.78 -9.41 14.30
CA GLY A 166 -4.32 -10.00 15.56
C GLY A 166 -5.07 -9.37 16.75
N ASN A 167 -5.46 -10.19 17.73
CA ASN A 167 -6.01 -9.69 18.98
C ASN A 167 -5.01 -8.78 19.71
N PRO A 168 -5.44 -7.73 20.42
CA PRO A 168 -4.56 -6.98 21.32
C PRO A 168 -4.02 -7.94 22.40
N GLY A 169 -2.73 -8.28 22.31
CA GLY A 169 -2.08 -9.25 23.21
C GLY A 169 -2.14 -10.72 22.78
N GLY A 170 -2.72 -11.02 21.62
CA GLY A 170 -2.62 -12.36 21.00
C GLY A 170 -1.36 -12.45 20.16
N ASN A 171 -0.63 -13.57 20.24
CA ASN A 171 0.42 -13.89 19.30
C ASN A 171 -0.16 -13.80 17.89
N VAL A 172 0.31 -12.80 17.13
CA VAL A 172 0.05 -12.69 15.69
C VAL A 172 0.40 -14.05 15.09
N PRO A 173 -0.56 -14.83 14.54
CA PRO A 173 -0.22 -16.02 13.81
C PRO A 173 0.75 -15.61 12.70
N GLU A 174 1.96 -16.15 12.76
CA GLU A 174 3.00 -15.92 11.76
C GLU A 174 2.37 -16.12 10.38
N PRO A 175 2.44 -15.11 9.48
CA PRO A 175 1.68 -15.18 8.25
C PRO A 175 2.10 -16.42 7.46
N GLU A 176 1.11 -17.20 7.05
CA GLU A 176 1.22 -18.19 5.97
C GLU A 176 1.73 -17.57 4.64
N THR A 177 2.05 -16.28 4.61
CA THR A 177 2.83 -15.57 3.59
C THR A 177 4.13 -16.31 3.24
N PHE A 178 4.74 -17.09 4.13
CA PHE A 178 5.87 -17.97 3.75
C PHE A 178 5.47 -19.06 2.73
N GLY A 179 4.22 -19.55 2.77
CA GLY A 179 3.69 -20.53 1.80
C GLY A 179 3.46 -19.93 0.42
N MET A 180 2.95 -18.70 0.36
CA MET A 180 2.70 -17.99 -0.92
C MET A 180 3.98 -17.41 -1.54
N LEU A 181 4.96 -16.97 -0.73
CA LEU A 181 6.29 -16.59 -1.22
C LEU A 181 7.07 -17.82 -1.73
N GLY A 182 6.86 -19.00 -1.13
CA GLY A 182 7.45 -20.27 -1.57
C GLY A 182 6.95 -20.72 -2.96
N ALA A 183 5.67 -20.53 -3.27
CA ALA A 183 5.10 -20.85 -4.59
C ALA A 183 5.65 -19.93 -5.69
N GLY A 184 5.87 -18.64 -5.40
CA GLY A 184 6.47 -17.68 -6.33
C GLY A 184 7.94 -17.98 -6.65
N ILE A 185 8.72 -18.41 -5.65
CA ILE A 185 10.14 -18.76 -5.82
C ILE A 185 10.31 -20.09 -6.59
N GLY A 186 9.40 -21.06 -6.43
CA GLY A 186 9.42 -22.33 -7.15
C GLY A 186 9.31 -22.21 -8.68
N LEU A 187 8.51 -21.25 -9.16
CA LEU A 187 8.34 -21.01 -10.60
C LEU A 187 9.55 -20.29 -11.23
N ILE A 188 10.24 -19.44 -10.47
CA ILE A 188 11.49 -18.79 -10.90
C ILE A 188 12.64 -19.81 -10.97
N GLY A 189 12.72 -20.72 -9.99
CA GLY A 189 13.71 -21.81 -9.96
C GLY A 189 13.60 -22.78 -11.14
N CYS A 190 12.37 -23.16 -11.53
CA CYS A 190 12.14 -24.03 -12.70
C CYS A 190 12.50 -23.34 -14.03
N GLY A 191 12.34 -22.01 -14.12
CA GLY A 191 12.69 -21.23 -15.31
C GLY A 191 14.20 -21.13 -15.56
N VAL A 192 14.99 -20.98 -14.50
CA VAL A 192 16.46 -20.90 -14.60
C VAL A 192 17.08 -22.27 -14.90
N TRP A 193 16.53 -23.36 -14.36
CA TRP A 193 17.04 -24.72 -14.61
C TRP A 193 16.78 -25.20 -16.04
N ARG A 194 15.68 -24.76 -16.67
CA ARG A 194 15.41 -25.06 -18.09
C ARG A 194 16.33 -24.33 -19.07
N ARG A 195 16.86 -23.16 -18.72
CA ARG A 195 17.81 -22.41 -19.58
C ARG A 195 19.22 -23.01 -19.58
N LYS A 196 19.63 -23.69 -18.51
CA LYS A 196 20.96 -24.34 -18.43
C LYS A 196 21.05 -25.71 -19.14
N LYS A 197 19.93 -26.28 -19.61
CA LYS A 197 19.93 -27.53 -20.39
C LYS A 197 19.86 -27.33 -21.91
N LYS A 198 19.90 -26.08 -22.39
CA LYS A 198 19.91 -25.72 -23.82
C LYS A 198 21.13 -24.89 -24.24
N ALA A 199 22.18 -24.86 -23.42
CA ALA A 199 23.50 -24.35 -23.77
C ALA A 199 24.48 -25.52 -23.87
#